data_AF-A0A162FUU3-F1
#
_entry.id   AF-A0A162FUU3-F1
#
_cell.length_a   1.000
_cell.length_b   1.000
_cell.length_c   1.000
_cell.angle_alpha   90.00
_cell.angle_beta   90.00
_cell.angle_gamma   90.00
#
_symmetry.space_group_name_H-M   'P 1'
#
loop_
_entity.id
_entity.type
_entity.pdbx_description
1 polymer ?
#
loop_
_entity_poly.entity_id
_entity_poly.type
_entity_poly.pdbx_seq_one_letter_code
_entity_poly.pdbx_strand_id
1 'polypeptide(L)'
;MILSVIFAASIWLILSREWLRVIMGLSLLGHATNLFLLSSGSENDILPQALILTAIVIGLAIQTVLLIFAYFARQAQNIDDLDDMKEVE
;
A
#
# COMPACT_ATOMS: atom_id res chain seq x y z
N MET A 1 -1.94 20.47 -1.40
CA MET A 1 -0.47 20.29 -1.41
C MET A 1 0.00 19.05 -0.67
N ILE A 2 -0.48 18.76 0.54
CA ILE A 2 -0.08 17.54 1.26
C ILE A 2 -0.54 16.25 0.55
N LEU A 3 -1.79 16.18 0.08
CA LEU A 3 -2.30 15.01 -0.66
C LEU A 3 -1.40 14.64 -1.85
N SER A 4 -1.00 15.62 -2.67
CA SER A 4 -0.12 15.40 -3.82
C SER A 4 1.27 14.91 -3.43
N VAL A 5 1.82 15.39 -2.30
CA VAL A 5 3.13 14.92 -1.80
C VAL A 5 3.03 13.47 -1.32
N ILE A 6 1.96 13.11 -0.61
CA ILE A 6 1.75 11.72 -0.17
C ILE A 6 1.57 10.80 -1.38
N PHE A 7 0.75 11.17 -2.37
CA PHE A 7 0.60 10.38 -3.60
C PHE A 7 1.93 10.18 -4.34
N ALA A 8 2.73 11.25 -4.50
CA ALA A 8 4.04 11.16 -5.13
C ALA A 8 5.00 10.24 -4.35
N ALA A 9 5.04 10.35 -3.02
CA ALA A 9 5.85 9.51 -2.16
C ALA A 9 5.42 8.03 -2.24
N SER A 10 4.11 7.75 -2.24
CA SER A 10 3.57 6.39 -2.38
C SER A 10 3.98 5.75 -3.72
N ILE A 11 3.83 6.48 -4.83
CA ILE A 11 4.22 6.01 -6.16
C ILE A 11 5.72 5.75 -6.22
N TRP A 12 6.53 6.63 -5.63
CA TRP A 12 7.97 6.47 -5.58
C TRP A 12 8.40 5.22 -4.77
N LEU A 13 7.76 4.95 -3.63
CA LEU A 13 8.01 3.72 -2.86
C LEU A 13 7.61 2.46 -3.62
N ILE A 14 6.49 2.49 -4.36
CA ILE A 14 6.03 1.34 -5.17
C ILE A 14 7.03 0.98 -6.26
N LEU A 15 7.75 1.96 -6.81
CA LEU A 15 8.77 1.73 -7.84
C LEU A 15 10.14 1.34 -7.26
N SER A 16 10.26 1.25 -5.93
CA SER A 16 11.52 0.87 -5.31
C SER A 16 11.81 -0.63 -5.45
N ARG A 17 13.09 -0.96 -5.37
CA ARG A 17 13.62 -2.32 -5.53
C ARG A 17 13.47 -3.21 -4.31
N GLU A 18 13.08 -2.67 -3.16
CA GLU A 18 12.97 -3.46 -1.93
C GLU A 18 11.52 -3.91 -1.72
N TRP A 19 11.28 -5.21 -1.52
CA TRP A 19 9.94 -5.77 -1.32
C TRP A 19 9.16 -5.09 -0.20
N LEU A 20 9.82 -4.78 0.92
CA LEU A 20 9.20 -4.05 2.03
C LEU A 20 8.81 -2.62 1.66
N ARG A 21 9.64 -1.92 0.88
CA ARG A 21 9.32 -0.55 0.45
C ARG A 21 8.14 -0.52 -0.51
N VAL A 22 7.99 -1.54 -1.38
CA VAL A 22 6.81 -1.68 -2.24
C VAL A 22 5.54 -1.86 -1.40
N ILE A 23 5.56 -2.73 -0.39
CA ILE A 23 4.44 -2.96 0.53
C ILE A 23 4.10 -1.69 1.33
N MET A 24 5.12 -1.00 1.84
CA MET A 24 4.93 0.28 2.52
C MET A 24 4.36 1.36 1.59
N GLY A 25 4.73 1.35 0.31
CA GLY A 25 4.17 2.24 -0.72
C GLY A 25 2.69 1.99 -0.98
N LEU A 26 2.30 0.71 -1.08
CA LEU A 26 0.89 0.28 -1.19
C LEU A 26 0.08 0.69 0.04
N SER A 27 0.63 0.50 1.25
CA SER A 27 0.01 0.97 2.50
C SER A 27 -0.23 2.47 2.48
N LEU A 28 0.80 3.24 2.13
CA LEU A 28 0.74 4.70 2.11
C LEU A 28 -0.26 5.21 1.07
N LEU A 29 -0.35 4.54 -0.09
CA LEU A 29 -1.34 4.83 -1.13
C LEU A 29 -2.79 4.60 -0.67
N GLY A 30 -3.03 3.52 0.10
CA GLY A 30 -4.32 3.25 0.72
C GLY A 30 -4.75 4.38 1.67
N HIS A 31 -3.83 4.84 2.53
CA HIS A 31 -4.09 5.98 3.41
C HIS A 31 -4.31 7.29 2.63
N ALA A 32 -3.55 7.53 1.56
CA ALA A 32 -3.73 8.70 0.71
C ALA A 32 -5.11 8.73 0.05
N THR A 33 -5.59 7.58 -0.43
CA THR A 33 -6.93 7.43 -1.03
C THR A 33 -8.03 7.68 0.00
N ASN A 34 -7.89 7.17 1.22
CA ASN A 34 -8.84 7.42 2.30
C ASN A 34 -8.92 8.90 2.68
N LEU A 35 -7.79 9.58 2.77
CA LEU A 35 -7.73 11.03 3.01
C LEU A 35 -8.33 11.83 1.84
N PHE A 36 -8.08 11.40 0.60
CA PHE A 36 -8.66 12.03 -0.58
C PHE A 36 -10.18 11.89 -0.59
N LEU A 37 -10.72 10.69 -0.29
CA LEU A 37 -12.15 10.44 -0.18
C LEU A 37 -12.79 11.34 0.89
N LEU A 38 -12.18 11.43 2.08
CA LEU A 38 -12.66 12.29 3.16
C LEU A 38 -12.65 13.77 2.74
N SER A 39 -11.62 14.22 2.01
CA SER A 39 -11.51 15.60 1.52
C SER A 39 -12.47 15.91 0.37
N SER A 40 -13.04 14.91 -0.30
CA SER A 40 -13.92 15.08 -1.47
C SER A 40 -15.41 15.19 -1.11
N GLY A 41 -15.81 14.71 0.07
CA GLY A 41 -17.19 14.73 0.56
C GLY A 41 -17.46 15.84 1.56
N SER A 42 -18.74 16.09 1.86
CA SER A 42 -19.12 16.95 2.98
C SER A 42 -18.84 16.25 4.31
N GLU A 43 -18.42 16.97 5.34
CA GLU A 43 -18.11 16.40 6.67
C GLU A 43 -19.28 15.63 7.29
N ASN A 44 -20.51 15.91 6.86
CA ASN A 44 -21.74 15.28 7.37
C ASN A 44 -22.25 14.13 6.48
N ASP A 45 -21.56 13.82 5.38
CA ASP A 45 -21.98 12.74 4.49
C ASP A 45 -21.56 11.39 5.06
N ILE A 46 -22.58 10.59 5.42
CA ILE A 46 -22.40 9.22 5.92
C ILE A 46 -21.95 8.23 4.82
N LEU A 47 -22.12 8.58 3.54
CA LEU A 47 -21.78 7.71 2.42
C LEU A 47 -20.26 7.53 2.26
N PRO A 48 -19.43 8.59 2.14
CA PRO A 48 -17.98 8.44 2.11
C PRO A 48 -17.42 7.76 3.37
N GLN A 49 -18.02 8.00 4.54
CA GLN A 49 -17.54 7.41 5.80
C GLN A 49 -17.71 5.88 5.83
N ALA A 50 -18.86 5.36 5.40
CA ALA A 50 -19.08 3.92 5.28
C ALA A 50 -18.14 3.27 4.24
N LEU A 51 -17.87 3.97 3.14
CA LEU A 51 -16.95 3.52 2.10
C LEU A 51 -15.49 3.44 2.61
N ILE A 52 -15.05 4.44 3.38
CA ILE A 52 -13.70 4.47 3.95
C ILE A 52 -13.51 3.29 4.92
N LEU A 53 -14.50 2.96 5.75
CA LEU A 53 -14.38 1.81 6.65
C LEU A 53 -14.23 0.49 5.88
N THR A 54 -14.99 0.30 4.80
CA THR A 54 -14.84 -0.88 3.94
C THR A 54 -13.48 -0.92 3.25
N ALA A 55 -13.01 0.22 2.74
CA ALA A 55 -11.68 0.35 2.16
C ALA A 55 -10.56 0.02 3.16
N ILE A 56 -10.68 0.47 4.41
CA ILE A 56 -9.71 0.16 5.48
C ILE A 56 -9.68 -1.34 5.78
N VAL A 57 -10.83 -1.98 5.95
CA VAL A 57 -10.89 -3.43 6.26
C VAL A 57 -10.30 -4.26 5.13
N ILE A 58 -10.63 -3.94 3.87
CA ILE A 58 -10.08 -4.62 2.69
C ILE A 58 -8.57 -4.36 2.58
N GLY A 59 -8.14 -3.12 2.80
CA GLY A 59 -6.73 -2.75 2.79
C GLY A 59 -5.91 -3.53 3.82
N LEU A 60 -6.40 -3.64 5.06
CA LEU A 60 -5.74 -4.41 6.11
C LEU A 60 -5.67 -5.92 5.79
N ALA A 61 -6.73 -6.48 5.21
CA ALA A 61 -6.75 -7.87 4.78
C ALA A 61 -5.69 -8.14 3.70
N ILE A 62 -5.66 -7.33 2.64
CA ILE A 62 -4.69 -7.45 1.56
C ILE A 62 -3.26 -7.24 2.08
N GLN A 63 -3.05 -6.25 2.96
CA GLN A 63 -1.72 -5.95 3.45
C GLN A 63 -1.14 -7.06 4.34
N THR A 64 -1.99 -7.69 5.14
CA THR A 64 -1.60 -8.86 5.94
C THR A 64 -1.18 -10.02 5.02
N VAL A 65 -1.95 -10.27 3.96
CA VAL A 65 -1.62 -11.31 2.97
C VAL A 65 -0.29 -11.01 2.27
N LEU A 66 -0.07 -9.78 1.82
CA LEU A 66 1.19 -9.37 1.18
C LEU A 66 2.39 -9.49 2.13
N LEU A 67 2.23 -9.12 3.40
CA LEU A 67 3.28 -9.25 4.41
C LEU A 67 3.63 -10.71 4.71
N ILE A 68 2.62 -11.58 4.85
CA ILE A 68 2.83 -13.01 5.05
C ILE A 68 3.54 -13.62 3.84
N PHE A 69 3.12 -13.26 2.63
CA PHE A 69 3.77 -13.73 1.41
C PHE A 69 5.21 -13.24 1.31
N ALA A 70 5.48 -11.97 1.58
CA ALA A 70 6.82 -11.42 1.57
C ALA A 70 7.72 -12.05 2.63
N TYR A 71 7.19 -12.32 3.83
CA TYR A 71 7.90 -13.06 4.87
C TYR A 71 8.25 -14.48 4.39
N PHE A 72 7.29 -15.18 3.78
CA PHE A 72 7.51 -16.53 3.25
C PHE A 72 8.52 -16.54 2.10
N ALA A 73 8.45 -15.59 1.16
CA ALA A 73 9.39 -15.45 0.06
C ALA A 73 10.82 -15.20 0.57
N ARG A 74 10.98 -14.35 1.60
CA ARG A 74 12.26 -14.14 2.27
C ARG A 74 12.78 -15.38 2.95
N GLN A 75 11.93 -16.16 3.61
CA GLN A 75 12.32 -17.41 4.24
C GLN A 75 12.75 -18.47 3.20
N ALA A 76 12.10 -18.49 2.04
CA ALA A 76 12.38 -19.46 0.98
C ALA A 76 13.62 -19.14 0.15
N GLN A 77 14.00 -17.87 0.01
CA GLN A 77 15.04 -17.45 -0.94
C GLN A 77 16.11 -16.50 -0.35
N ASN A 78 15.98 -15.99 0.87
CA ASN A 78 16.87 -14.98 1.48
C ASN A 78 17.14 -13.76 0.56
N ILE A 79 16.13 -13.38 -0.22
CA ILE A 79 16.21 -12.29 -1.18
C ILE A 79 15.43 -11.09 -0.64
N ASP A 80 16.10 -9.95 -0.56
CA ASP A 80 15.50 -8.67 -0.16
C ASP A 80 15.25 -7.72 -1.34
N ASP A 81 16.02 -7.87 -2.43
CA ASP A 81 15.90 -7.07 -3.65
C ASP A 81 14.99 -7.77 -4.68
N LEU A 82 14.10 -7.02 -5.31
CA LEU A 82 13.23 -7.52 -6.39
C LEU A 82 14.03 -8.00 -7.61
N ASP A 83 15.24 -7.47 -7.82
CA ASP A 83 16.01 -7.75 -9.03
C ASP A 83 16.72 -9.12 -9.02
N ASP A 84 16.98 -9.65 -7.83
CA ASP A 84 17.56 -10.98 -7.62
C ASP A 84 16.55 -12.10 -7.93
N MET A 85 15.26 -11.78 -8.09
CA MET A 85 14.23 -12.73 -8.53
C MET A 85 14.22 -12.99 -10.05
N LYS A 86 15.26 -12.54 -10.77
CA LYS A 86 15.43 -12.78 -12.21
C LYS A 86 16.25 -14.03 -12.54
N GLU A 87 16.80 -14.76 -11.59
CA GLU A 87 17.60 -15.98 -11.84
C GLU A 87 16.83 -17.28 -11.58
N VAL A 88 15.70 -17.45 -12.25
CA VAL A 88 15.17 -18.80 -12.51
C VAL A 88 14.95 -18.93 -14.01
N GLU A 89 16.03 -19.28 -14.71
CA GLU A 89 15.95 -19.98 -16.01
C GLU A 89 15.74 -21.47 -15.75
#